data_AF-A0A543KGT2-F1
#
_entry.id   AF-A0A543KGT2-F1
#
_cell.length_a   1.000
_cell.length_b   1.000
_cell.length_c   1.000
_cell.angle_alpha   90.00
_cell.angle_beta   90.00
_cell.angle_gamma   90.00
#
_symmetry.space_group_name_H-M   'P 1'
#
loop_
_entity.id
_entity.type
_entity.pdbx_description
1 polymer ?
#
loop_
_entity_poly.entity_id
_entity_poly.type
_entity_poly.pdbx_seq_one_letter_code
_entity_poly.pdbx_strand_id
1 'polypeptide(L)'
;MREITQGDICAAARVLLAHPKRDWPTLMAQMLYEAHVADCYRKRFRRAHPRLGTGSLMSVALARGPVPVPVAADSASLVATGAVIAAVLAWRADRQRKAWLRDESPFPCCAQRPISAPWHKHPFCNSRISR
;
A
#
# COMPACT_ATOMS: atom_id res chain seq x y z
N MET A 1 -6.87 -0.33 5.49
CA MET A 1 -7.24 0.45 4.30
C MET A 1 -8.04 -0.47 3.40
N ARG A 2 -9.04 0.08 2.71
CA ARG A 2 -9.77 -0.66 1.68
C ARG A 2 -8.85 -0.96 0.48
N GLU A 3 -9.33 -1.83 -0.40
CA GLU A 3 -8.68 -2.08 -1.67
C GLU A 3 -8.46 -0.77 -2.44
N ILE A 4 -7.29 -0.63 -3.04
CA ILE A 4 -6.89 0.55 -3.81
C ILE A 4 -7.29 0.29 -5.26
N THR A 5 -8.22 1.10 -5.77
CA THR A 5 -8.70 1.07 -7.15
C THR A 5 -7.90 2.01 -8.03
N GLN A 6 -8.07 1.90 -9.35
CA GLN A 6 -7.49 2.86 -10.29
C GLN A 6 -7.97 4.29 -10.03
N GLY A 7 -9.24 4.45 -9.61
CA GLY A 7 -9.79 5.76 -9.24
C GLY A 7 -9.08 6.40 -8.04
N ASP A 8 -8.66 5.59 -7.06
CA ASP A 8 -7.86 6.07 -5.93
C ASP A 8 -6.48 6.60 -6.38
N ILE A 9 -5.83 5.88 -7.31
CA ILE A 9 -4.52 6.28 -7.86
C ILE A 9 -4.65 7.61 -8.61
N CYS A 10 -5.64 7.73 -9.49
CA CYS A 10 -5.90 8.96 -10.25
C CYS A 10 -6.24 10.13 -9.32
N ALA A 11 -7.07 9.93 -8.30
CA ALA A 11 -7.41 10.96 -7.34
C ALA A 11 -6.19 11.42 -6.53
N ALA A 12 -5.36 10.50 -6.05
CA ALA A 12 -4.14 10.83 -5.33
C ALA A 12 -3.11 11.56 -6.21
N ALA A 13 -2.93 11.13 -7.46
CA ALA A 13 -2.02 11.79 -8.40
C ALA A 13 -2.43 13.25 -8.64
N ARG A 14 -3.74 13.52 -8.74
CA ARG A 14 -4.27 14.89 -8.85
C ARG A 14 -4.01 15.75 -7.61
N VAL A 15 -3.96 15.16 -6.41
CA VAL A 15 -3.54 15.89 -5.21
C VAL A 15 -2.05 16.22 -5.29
N LEU A 16 -1.21 15.29 -5.74
CA LEU A 16 0.23 15.55 -5.91
C LEU A 16 0.49 16.67 -6.92
N LEU A 17 -0.25 16.71 -8.03
CA LEU A 17 -0.14 17.78 -9.04
C LEU A 17 -0.45 19.18 -8.49
N ALA A 18 -1.24 19.30 -7.42
CA ALA A 18 -1.49 20.58 -6.76
C ALA A 18 -0.30 21.08 -5.90
N HIS A 19 0.74 20.26 -5.70
CA HIS A 19 1.81 20.53 -4.74
C HIS A 19 3.21 20.40 -5.37
N PRO A 20 4.23 21.10 -4.82
CA PRO A 20 5.62 20.93 -5.24
C PRO A 20 6.10 19.48 -5.10
N LYS A 21 6.87 19.00 -6.08
CA LYS A 21 7.39 17.61 -6.14
C LYS A 21 8.13 17.16 -4.88
N ARG A 22 8.82 18.08 -4.20
CA ARG A 22 9.54 17.82 -2.94
C ARG A 22 8.63 17.35 -1.81
N ASP A 23 7.36 17.75 -1.82
CA ASP A 23 6.40 17.47 -0.75
C ASP A 23 5.63 16.16 -0.99
N TRP A 24 5.74 15.59 -2.19
CA TRP A 24 4.98 14.41 -2.59
C TRP A 24 5.19 13.19 -1.69
N PRO A 25 6.42 12.82 -1.27
CA PRO A 25 6.60 11.66 -0.39
C PRO A 25 5.86 11.82 0.94
N THR A 26 5.95 13.01 1.54
CA THR A 26 5.28 13.31 2.81
C THR A 26 3.76 13.33 2.65
N LEU A 27 3.24 13.99 1.61
CA LEU A 27 1.80 14.02 1.32
C LEU A 27 1.23 12.63 1.12
N MET A 28 1.92 11.79 0.34
CA MET A 28 1.46 10.44 0.04
C MET A 28 1.49 9.55 1.29
N ALA A 29 2.54 9.67 2.13
CA ALA A 29 2.62 8.96 3.40
C ALA A 29 1.47 9.34 4.35
N GLN A 30 1.14 10.64 4.45
CA GLN A 30 0.01 11.13 5.24
C GLN A 30 -1.32 10.58 4.71
N MET A 31 -1.57 10.65 3.40
CA MET A 31 -2.81 10.16 2.81
C MET A 31 -3.01 8.67 3.04
N LEU A 32 -1.95 7.86 2.90
CA LEU A 32 -1.99 6.43 3.17
C LEU A 32 -2.23 6.14 4.66
N TYR A 33 -1.61 6.91 5.55
CA TYR A 33 -1.83 6.77 6.98
C TYR A 33 -3.27 7.13 7.37
N GLU A 34 -3.79 8.26 6.91
CA GLU A 34 -5.16 8.72 7.15
C GLU A 34 -6.20 7.71 6.63
N ALA A 35 -6.04 7.23 5.39
CA ALA A 35 -6.94 6.22 4.83
C ALA A 35 -6.86 4.89 5.60
N HIS A 36 -5.69 4.54 6.13
CA HIS A 36 -5.54 3.39 7.00
C HIS A 36 -6.27 3.56 8.33
N VAL A 37 -6.06 4.69 9.02
CA VAL A 37 -6.73 5.00 10.30
C VAL A 37 -8.24 5.01 10.14
N ALA A 38 -8.74 5.66 9.09
CA ALA A 38 -10.17 5.70 8.80
C ALA A 38 -10.77 4.30 8.54
N ASP A 39 -10.06 3.40 7.86
CA ASP A 39 -10.52 2.02 7.69
C ASP A 39 -10.49 1.22 8.99
N CYS A 40 -9.49 1.43 9.86
CA CYS A 40 -9.45 0.82 11.19
C CYS A 40 -10.63 1.28 12.05
N TYR A 41 -10.93 2.59 12.05
CA TYR A 41 -12.10 3.15 12.72
C TYR A 41 -13.39 2.54 12.18
N ARG A 42 -13.54 2.48 10.85
CA ARG A 42 -14.71 1.88 10.21
C ARG A 42 -14.89 0.41 10.57
N LYS A 43 -13.81 -0.37 10.64
CA LYS A 43 -13.87 -1.78 11.05
C LYS A 43 -14.29 -1.93 12.51
N ARG A 44 -13.83 -1.04 13.39
CA ARG A 44 -14.12 -1.08 14.83
C ARG A 44 -15.52 -0.59 15.18
N PHE A 45 -15.94 0.54 14.61
CA PHE A 45 -17.18 1.24 14.97
C PHE A 45 -18.30 1.06 13.95
N ARG A 46 -18.04 0.37 12.83
CA ARG A 46 -18.99 0.14 11.71
C ARG A 46 -19.53 1.45 11.10
N ARG A 47 -18.86 2.58 11.31
CA ARG A 47 -19.22 3.92 10.84
C ARG A 47 -18.03 4.57 10.15
N ALA A 48 -18.28 5.48 9.22
CA ALA A 48 -17.20 6.30 8.63
C ALA A 48 -16.53 7.16 9.70
N HIS A 49 -15.23 7.44 9.54
CA HIS A 49 -14.50 8.31 10.46
C HIS A 49 -14.98 9.76 10.26
N PRO A 50 -15.38 10.50 11.31
CA PRO A 50 -16.01 11.82 11.18
C PRO A 50 -15.19 12.83 10.37
N ARG A 51 -13.85 12.75 10.48
CA ARG A 51 -12.93 13.67 9.80
C ARG A 51 -12.22 13.09 8.58
N LEU A 52 -12.11 11.76 8.48
CA LEU A 52 -11.24 11.09 7.49
C LEU A 52 -12.05 10.27 6.47
N GLY A 53 -13.37 10.25 6.62
CA GLY A 53 -14.28 9.61 5.69
C GLY A 53 -14.28 8.08 5.77
N THR A 54 -14.39 7.45 4.60
CA THR A 54 -14.78 6.03 4.48
C THR A 54 -13.62 5.04 4.58
N GLY A 55 -12.38 5.51 4.70
CA GLY A 55 -11.19 4.66 4.71
C GLY A 55 -10.70 4.18 3.35
N SER A 56 -11.21 4.76 2.26
CA SER A 56 -10.58 4.68 0.94
C SER A 56 -9.57 5.81 0.76
N LEU A 57 -8.57 5.57 -0.09
CA LEU A 57 -7.57 6.57 -0.43
C LEU A 57 -8.20 7.73 -1.22
N MET A 58 -9.19 7.44 -2.07
CA MET A 58 -9.97 8.42 -2.82
C MET A 58 -10.74 9.35 -1.88
N SER A 59 -11.34 8.84 -0.80
CA SER A 59 -12.05 9.68 0.17
C SER A 59 -11.11 10.72 0.80
N VAL A 60 -9.87 10.32 1.11
CA VAL A 60 -8.85 11.22 1.66
C VAL A 60 -8.33 12.17 0.59
N ALA A 61 -8.10 11.69 -0.63
CA ALA A 61 -7.64 12.51 -1.76
C ALA A 61 -8.64 13.61 -2.08
N LEU A 62 -9.93 13.27 -2.20
CA LEU A 62 -11.01 14.22 -2.50
C LEU A 62 -11.15 15.28 -1.40
N ALA A 63 -10.99 14.90 -0.12
CA ALA A 63 -11.02 15.83 1.01
C ALA A 63 -9.89 16.87 0.97
N ARG A 64 -8.79 16.59 0.25
CA ARG A 64 -7.64 17.50 0.08
C ARG A 64 -7.77 18.44 -1.13
N GLY A 65 -8.85 18.35 -1.91
CA GLY A 65 -9.07 19.22 -3.07
C GLY A 65 -8.13 18.94 -4.24
N PRO A 66 -8.27 17.79 -4.93
CA PRO A 66 -7.44 17.47 -6.09
C PRO A 66 -7.70 18.45 -7.24
N VAL A 67 -6.66 18.78 -8.01
CA VAL A 67 -6.82 19.54 -9.28
C VAL A 67 -7.82 18.84 -10.21
N PRO A 68 -8.49 19.51 -11.17
CA PRO A 68 -9.37 18.86 -12.14
C PRO A 68 -8.71 17.67 -12.86
N VAL A 69 -9.51 16.72 -13.38
CA VAL A 69 -8.97 15.60 -14.15
C VAL A 69 -8.23 16.16 -15.36
N PRO A 70 -6.94 15.82 -15.57
CA PRO A 70 -6.23 16.22 -16.77
C PRO A 70 -6.91 15.66 -18.03
N VAL A 71 -7.04 16.49 -19.07
CA VAL A 71 -7.67 16.09 -20.34
C VAL A 71 -6.85 15.02 -21.07
N ALA A 72 -5.53 15.03 -20.89
CA ALA A 72 -4.61 14.04 -21.43
C ALA A 72 -3.56 13.65 -20.38
N ALA A 73 -2.98 12.46 -20.55
CA ALA A 73 -1.87 11.98 -19.72
C ALA A 73 -0.57 12.68 -20.13
N ASP A 74 -0.40 13.93 -19.70
CA ASP A 74 0.84 14.66 -19.85
C ASP A 74 1.97 14.07 -18.99
N SER A 75 3.20 14.48 -19.26
CA SER A 75 4.38 13.97 -18.54
C SER A 75 4.29 14.22 -17.02
N ALA A 76 3.72 15.34 -16.60
CA ALA A 76 3.52 15.67 -15.19
C ALA A 76 2.56 14.69 -14.51
N SER A 77 1.41 14.41 -15.13
CA SER A 77 0.41 13.45 -14.64
C SER A 77 0.96 12.02 -14.59
N LEU A 78 1.73 11.61 -15.59
CA LEU A 78 2.39 10.30 -15.60
C LEU A 78 3.41 10.16 -14.47
N VAL A 79 4.22 11.20 -14.23
CA VAL A 79 5.19 11.23 -13.13
C VAL A 79 4.50 11.22 -11.77
N ALA A 80 3.41 11.99 -11.60
CA ALA A 80 2.60 11.97 -10.38
C ALA A 80 1.98 10.60 -10.13
N THR A 81 1.42 9.96 -11.17
CA THR A 81 0.86 8.62 -11.10
C THR A 81 1.92 7.58 -10.71
N GLY A 82 3.11 7.66 -11.30
CA GLY A 82 4.26 6.82 -10.94
C GLY A 82 4.67 7.00 -9.48
N ALA A 83 4.68 8.23 -8.96
CA ALA A 83 4.99 8.51 -7.56
C ALA A 83 3.94 7.89 -6.61
N VAL A 84 2.65 7.97 -6.95
CA VAL A 84 1.58 7.32 -6.16
C VAL A 84 1.78 5.81 -6.14
N ILE A 85 2.01 5.18 -7.30
CA ILE A 85 2.21 3.73 -7.40
C ILE A 85 3.41 3.31 -6.56
N ALA A 86 4.55 4.00 -6.69
CA ALA A 86 5.75 3.72 -5.92
C ALA A 86 5.51 3.79 -4.40
N ALA A 87 4.80 4.82 -3.94
CA ALA A 87 4.47 4.97 -2.53
C ALA A 87 3.51 3.88 -2.02
N VAL A 88 2.53 3.47 -2.82
CA VAL A 88 1.62 2.36 -2.49
C VAL A 88 2.38 1.05 -2.38
N LEU A 89 3.30 0.77 -3.30
CA LEU A 89 4.16 -0.42 -3.25
C LEU A 89 5.03 -0.43 -1.99
N ALA A 90 5.70 0.69 -1.69
CA ALA A 90 6.50 0.85 -0.47
C ALA A 90 5.66 0.62 0.80
N TRP A 91 4.45 1.17 0.85
CA TRP A 91 3.53 0.97 1.97
C TRP A 91 3.11 -0.50 2.14
N ARG A 92 2.81 -1.19 1.04
CA ARG A 92 2.47 -2.62 1.07
C ARG A 92 3.65 -3.46 1.56
N ALA A 93 4.86 -3.18 1.08
CA ALA A 93 6.08 -3.86 1.50
C ALA A 93 6.36 -3.67 3.01
N ASP A 94 6.23 -2.45 3.53
CA ASP A 94 6.39 -2.17 4.97
C ASP A 94 5.37 -2.94 5.81
N ARG A 95 4.11 -3.03 5.33
CA ARG A 95 3.05 -3.75 6.03
C ARG A 95 3.27 -5.25 6.05
N GLN A 96 3.70 -5.83 4.93
CA GLN A 96 4.08 -7.23 4.87
C GLN A 96 5.22 -7.48 5.84
N ARG A 97 6.30 -6.69 5.77
CA ARG A 97 7.45 -6.79 6.68
C ARG A 97 7.02 -6.73 8.15
N LYS A 98 6.15 -5.80 8.52
CA LYS A 98 5.61 -5.70 9.88
C LYS A 98 4.70 -6.85 10.28
N ALA A 99 4.03 -7.51 9.33
CA ALA A 99 3.27 -8.73 9.60
C ALA A 99 4.24 -9.89 9.89
N TRP A 100 5.26 -10.07 9.05
CA TRP A 100 6.34 -11.04 9.28
C TRP A 100 7.04 -10.87 10.63
N LEU A 101 7.24 -9.62 11.08
CA LEU A 101 7.87 -9.35 12.38
C LEU A 101 6.94 -9.58 13.59
N ARG A 102 5.62 -9.52 13.42
CA ARG A 102 4.64 -9.75 14.51
C ARG A 102 4.27 -11.21 14.69
N ASP A 103 4.44 -12.01 13.65
CA ASP A 103 4.32 -13.46 13.72
C ASP A 103 5.64 -13.97 14.33
N GLU A 104 5.73 -13.96 15.66
CA GLU A 104 6.85 -14.60 16.36
C GLU A 104 6.93 -16.06 15.90
N SER A 105 8.04 -16.38 15.24
CA SER A 105 8.27 -17.60 14.48
C SER A 105 7.84 -18.88 15.25
N PRO A 106 6.93 -19.70 14.71
CA PRO A 106 6.71 -21.05 15.20
C PRO A 106 7.71 -22.07 14.63
N PHE A 107 8.60 -21.71 13.70
CA PHE A 107 9.33 -22.71 12.91
C PHE A 107 10.79 -22.88 13.32
N PRO A 108 11.23 -24.12 13.67
CA PRO A 108 12.61 -24.42 13.99
C PRO A 108 13.47 -24.30 12.72
N CYS A 109 14.42 -23.37 12.75
CA CYS A 109 15.74 -23.31 12.10
C CYS A 109 15.99 -23.73 10.64
N CYS A 110 15.10 -24.41 9.89
CA CYS A 110 15.50 -25.06 8.62
C CYS A 110 14.98 -24.41 7.32
N ALA A 111 14.02 -23.46 7.37
CA ALA A 111 13.41 -22.91 6.16
C ALA A 111 14.02 -21.57 5.66
N GLN A 112 15.15 -21.15 6.22
CA GLN A 112 15.84 -19.93 5.77
C GLN A 112 16.70 -20.25 4.55
N ARG A 113 16.12 -20.11 3.35
CA ARG A 113 16.91 -19.79 2.16
C ARG A 113 16.37 -18.54 1.48
N PRO A 114 17.20 -17.50 1.30
CA PRO A 114 16.90 -16.43 0.34
C PRO A 114 16.96 -17.00 -1.10
N ILE A 115 16.16 -16.41 -1.99
CA ILE A 115 15.84 -16.84 -3.37
C ILE A 115 17.05 -16.93 -4.33
N SER A 116 18.28 -16.65 -3.89
CA SER A 116 19.46 -16.53 -4.76
C SER A 116 20.36 -17.78 -4.86
N ALA A 117 19.86 -18.99 -4.60
CA ALA A 117 20.67 -20.22 -4.77
C ALA A 117 20.44 -20.89 -6.14
N PRO A 118 21.49 -21.36 -6.86
CA PRO A 118 21.34 -21.92 -8.20
C PRO A 118 20.55 -23.23 -8.19
N TRP A 119 19.75 -23.43 -9.25
CA TRP A 119 18.92 -24.60 -9.53
C TRP A 119 19.75 -25.85 -9.84
N HIS A 120 20.49 -26.37 -8.86
CA HIS A 120 21.18 -27.66 -9.01
C HIS A 120 20.82 -28.65 -7.90
N LYS A 121 19.82 -29.45 -8.26
CA LYS A 121 19.64 -30.90 -8.06
C LYS A 121 19.46 -31.48 -6.63
N HIS A 122 18.40 -32.32 -6.59
CA HIS A 122 18.10 -33.47 -5.71
C HIS A 122 17.43 -33.22 -4.35
N PRO A 123 16.82 -34.26 -3.73
CA PRO A 123 15.80 -35.18 -4.25
C PRO A 123 14.59 -35.26 -3.27
N PHE A 124 13.49 -35.89 -3.73
CA PHE A 124 12.38 -36.47 -2.95
C PHE A 124 12.33 -36.17 -1.42
N CYS A 125 11.45 -35.25 -1.00
CA CYS A 125 11.02 -35.15 0.39
C CYS A 125 9.79 -36.05 0.61
N ASN A 126 10.03 -37.28 1.05
CA ASN A 126 8.99 -38.22 1.47
C ASN A 126 8.86 -38.15 3.00
N SER A 127 7.85 -37.45 3.50
CA SER A 127 7.46 -37.49 4.91
C SER A 127 5.99 -37.90 5.01
N ARG A 128 5.83 -39.22 4.97
CA ARG A 128 4.68 -39.99 5.43
C ARG A 128 4.80 -40.19 6.95
N ILE A 129 3.65 -40.31 7.64
CA ILE A 129 3.45 -40.87 9.01
C ILE A 129 3.70 -39.79 10.11
N SER A 130 2.77 -39.46 11.03
CA SER A 130 1.85 -40.32 11.78
C SER A 130 0.60 -39.58 12.29
N ARG A 131 -0.47 -40.37 12.43
CA ARG A 131 -1.76 -40.23 13.14
C ARG A 131 -1.98 -39.03 14.05
#